data_AF-A0A3D3MN45-F1
#
_entry.id   AF-A0A3D3MN45-F1
#
_cell.length_a   1.000
_cell.length_b   1.000
_cell.length_c   1.000
_cell.angle_alpha   90.00
_cell.angle_beta   90.00
_cell.angle_gamma   90.00
#
_symmetry.space_group_name_H-M   'P 1'
#
loop_
_entity.id
_entity.type
_entity.pdbx_description
1 polymer ?
#
loop_
_entity_poly.entity_id
_entity_poly.type
_entity_poly.pdbx_seq_one_letter_code
_entity_poly.pdbx_strand_id
1 'polypeptide(L)'
;MIISFSIFSIIVIYSKIFKKESKAFFGMMISFILLLVVTKMSHHLIKNELVKNIKHSKIEQKDSAFSKEELSDITVSNERKNTIDKDIYLILLPEKDTIYLNQDSRDRNKFWIHYKKYEILKNTASIGYIMKK
;
A
#
# COMPACT_ATOMS: atom_id res chain seq x y z
N MET A 1 0.70 -12.30 6.57
CA MET A 1 0.46 -11.72 7.92
C MET A 1 -0.43 -12.59 8.80
N ILE A 2 -1.66 -12.91 8.40
CA ILE A 2 -2.58 -13.70 9.25
C ILE A 2 -2.03 -15.10 9.55
N ILE A 3 -1.50 -15.80 8.54
CA ILE A 3 -0.94 -17.15 8.70
C ILE A 3 0.30 -17.14 9.62
N SER A 4 1.21 -16.17 9.46
CA SER A 4 2.39 -16.08 10.33
C SER A 4 2.01 -15.72 11.77
N PHE A 5 0.99 -14.89 11.97
CA PHE A 5 0.45 -14.55 13.29
C PHE A 5 -0.19 -15.76 13.98
N SER A 6 -0.93 -16.59 13.23
CA SER A 6 -1.56 -17.80 13.76
C SER A 6 -0.51 -18.85 14.17
N ILE A 7 0.50 -19.11 13.33
CA ILE A 7 1.58 -20.05 13.65
C ILE A 7 2.36 -19.56 14.88
N PHE A 8 2.65 -18.27 14.97
CA PHE A 8 3.35 -17.71 16.12
C PHE A 8 2.53 -17.74 17.41
N SER A 9 1.22 -17.48 17.34
CA SER A 9 0.34 -17.55 18.50
C SER A 9 0.30 -18.96 19.10
N ILE A 10 0.32 -19.99 18.25
CA ILE A 10 0.38 -21.40 18.69
C ILE A 10 1.71 -21.70 19.39
N ILE A 11 2.85 -21.27 18.81
CA ILE A 11 4.18 -21.46 19.42
C ILE A 11 4.28 -20.75 20.79
N VAL A 12 3.67 -19.57 20.91
CA VAL A 12 3.65 -18.78 22.14
C VAL A 12 2.79 -19.42 23.22
N ILE A 13 1.58 -19.88 22.88
CA ILE A 13 0.71 -20.62 23.81
C ILE A 13 1.44 -21.88 24.30
N TYR A 14 2.08 -22.60 23.38
CA TYR A 14 2.89 -23.78 23.71
C TYR A 14 4.04 -23.43 24.66
N SER A 15 4.80 -22.35 24.39
CA SER A 15 5.93 -21.92 25.23
C SER A 15 5.50 -21.41 26.61
N LYS A 16 4.34 -20.74 26.69
CA LYS A 16 3.77 -20.23 27.95
C LYS A 16 3.25 -21.36 28.85
N ILE A 17 2.70 -22.43 28.25
CA ILE A 17 2.25 -23.63 28.97
C ILE A 17 3.44 -24.47 29.45
N PHE A 18 4.48 -24.65 28.62
CA PHE A 18 5.59 -25.56 28.93
C PHE A 18 6.79 -24.93 29.66
N LYS A 19 7.12 -23.65 29.45
CA LYS A 19 8.40 -23.06 29.94
C LYS A 19 8.29 -21.98 31.01
N LYS A 20 7.10 -21.50 31.41
CA LYS A 20 6.91 -20.42 32.42
C LYS A 20 7.75 -19.14 32.19
N GLU A 21 8.25 -18.90 30.98
CA GLU A 21 9.07 -17.70 30.68
C GLU A 21 8.22 -16.54 30.18
N SER A 22 7.96 -15.56 31.06
CA SER A 22 7.16 -14.37 30.75
C SER A 22 7.92 -13.27 29.99
N LYS A 23 9.25 -13.23 30.09
CA LYS A 23 10.09 -12.16 29.52
C LYS A 23 10.24 -12.27 28.00
N ALA A 24 10.39 -13.49 27.46
CA ALA A 24 10.49 -13.72 26.02
C ALA A 24 9.19 -13.34 25.29
N PHE A 25 8.03 -13.59 25.92
CA PHE A 25 6.72 -13.18 25.40
C PHE A 25 6.61 -11.66 25.25
N PHE A 26 7.10 -10.90 26.23
CA PHE A 26 7.03 -9.44 26.20
C PHE A 26 7.92 -8.85 25.09
N GLY A 27 9.15 -9.33 24.96
CA GLY A 27 10.05 -8.93 23.88
C GLY A 27 9.46 -9.25 22.50
N MET A 28 8.82 -10.41 22.35
CA MET A 28 8.19 -10.81 21.10
C MET A 28 6.94 -9.96 20.77
N MET A 29 6.11 -9.63 21.76
CA MET A 29 4.97 -8.73 21.59
C MET A 29 5.40 -7.34 21.12
N ILE A 30 6.46 -6.79 21.70
CA ILE A 30 7.05 -5.52 21.27
C ILE A 30 7.53 -5.62 19.83
N SER A 31 8.25 -6.68 19.45
CA SER A 31 8.70 -6.91 18.07
C SER A 31 7.54 -7.00 17.07
N PHE A 32 6.43 -7.64 17.45
CA PHE A 32 5.24 -7.70 16.60
C PHE A 32 4.58 -6.32 16.43
N ILE A 33 4.45 -5.54 17.51
CA ILE A 33 3.95 -4.17 17.44
C ILE A 33 4.85 -3.31 16.54
N LEU A 34 6.17 -3.41 16.69
CA LEU A 34 7.13 -2.71 15.83
C LEU A 34 6.97 -3.09 14.36
N LEU A 35 6.78 -4.38 14.05
CA LEU A 35 6.53 -4.84 12.67
C LEU A 35 5.24 -4.20 12.10
N LEU A 36 4.16 -4.14 12.88
CA LEU A 36 2.91 -3.48 12.47
C LEU A 36 3.11 -1.97 12.23
N VAL A 37 3.91 -1.31 13.07
CA VAL A 37 4.23 0.11 12.90
C VAL A 37 5.05 0.34 11.63
N VAL A 38 6.10 -0.46 11.40
CA VAL A 38 6.96 -0.34 10.21
C VAL A 38 6.13 -0.55 8.95
N THR A 39 5.29 -1.57 8.88
CA THR A 39 4.44 -1.83 7.70
C THR A 39 3.47 -0.68 7.41
N LYS A 40 2.86 -0.06 8.43
CA LYS A 40 2.02 1.13 8.24
C LYS A 40 2.84 2.34 7.81
N MET A 41 3.99 2.60 8.45
CA MET A 41 4.87 3.71 8.10
C MET A 41 5.37 3.61 6.66
N SER A 42 5.72 2.41 6.19
CA SER A 42 6.15 2.20 4.81
C SER A 42 5.08 2.62 3.79
N HIS A 43 3.79 2.34 4.03
CA HIS A 43 2.72 2.79 3.13
C HIS A 43 2.61 4.31 3.09
N HIS A 44 2.71 4.99 4.24
CA HIS A 44 2.69 6.45 4.29
C HIS A 44 3.93 7.08 3.63
N LEU A 45 5.11 6.48 3.81
CA LEU A 45 6.34 6.93 3.15
C LEU A 45 6.23 6.81 1.63
N ILE A 46 5.76 5.66 1.13
CA ILE A 46 5.56 5.43 -0.30
C ILE A 46 4.53 6.42 -0.86
N LYS A 47 3.42 6.67 -0.14
CA LYS A 47 2.45 7.72 -0.54
C LYS A 47 3.13 9.08 -0.63
N ASN A 48 3.89 9.48 0.39
CA ASN A 48 4.50 10.81 0.44
C ASN A 48 5.53 11.00 -0.67
N GLU A 49 6.34 9.97 -0.94
CA GLU A 49 7.28 9.93 -2.08
C GLU A 49 6.53 10.08 -3.40
N LEU A 50 5.47 9.28 -3.60
CA LEU A 50 4.65 9.34 -4.79
C LEU A 50 4.02 10.72 -5.01
N VAL A 51 3.44 11.32 -3.97
CA VAL A 51 2.85 12.68 -4.04
C VAL A 51 3.92 13.72 -4.36
N LYS A 52 5.11 13.62 -3.74
CA LYS A 52 6.23 14.52 -4.04
C LYS A 52 6.65 14.41 -5.50
N ASN A 53 6.77 13.18 -6.00
CA ASN A 53 7.12 12.91 -7.39
C ASN A 53 6.05 13.47 -8.34
N ILE A 54 4.76 13.22 -8.11
CA ILE A 54 3.65 13.78 -8.91
C ILE A 54 3.70 15.31 -8.99
N LYS A 55 3.97 15.98 -7.86
CA LYS A 55 4.05 17.45 -7.81
C LYS A 55 5.20 17.99 -8.65
N HIS A 56 6.38 17.39 -8.54
CA HIS A 56 7.60 17.89 -9.17
C HIS A 56 7.84 17.36 -10.59
N SER A 57 7.20 16.25 -10.97
CA SER A 57 7.38 15.63 -12.28
C SER A 57 6.49 16.24 -13.36
N LYS A 58 6.93 16.16 -14.61
CA LYS A 58 6.04 16.29 -15.77
C LYS A 58 5.33 14.95 -15.96
N ILE A 59 4.02 14.98 -16.15
CA ILE A 59 3.20 13.76 -16.28
C ILE A 59 2.90 13.54 -17.76
N GLU A 60 3.31 12.40 -18.29
CA GLU A 60 2.89 11.94 -19.61
C GLU A 60 1.75 10.92 -19.46
N GLN A 61 0.64 11.18 -20.16
CA GLN A 61 -0.59 10.41 -20.10
C GLN A 61 -1.04 10.16 -21.55
N LYS A 62 -1.36 8.91 -21.91
CA LYS A 62 -1.87 8.60 -23.26
C LYS A 62 -3.37 8.89 -23.40
N ASP A 63 -4.17 8.49 -22.41
CA ASP A 63 -5.63 8.39 -22.58
C ASP A 63 -6.46 8.99 -21.43
N SER A 64 -5.84 9.58 -20.40
CA SER A 64 -6.55 10.20 -19.29
C SER A 64 -6.09 11.62 -19.03
N ALA A 65 -7.02 12.49 -18.68
CA ALA A 65 -6.74 13.84 -18.22
C ALA A 65 -6.91 13.93 -16.70
N PHE A 66 -6.08 13.23 -15.92
CA PHE A 66 -6.00 13.51 -14.49
C PHE A 66 -5.09 14.70 -14.26
N SER A 67 -5.55 15.67 -13.49
CA SER A 67 -4.74 16.78 -13.02
C SER A 67 -3.72 16.32 -11.98
N LYS A 68 -2.63 17.08 -11.80
CA LYS A 68 -1.67 16.85 -10.72
C LYS A 68 -2.31 16.86 -9.34
N GLU A 69 -3.34 17.69 -9.17
CA GLU A 69 -4.07 17.83 -7.91
C GLU A 69 -4.84 16.56 -7.60
N GLU A 70 -5.61 16.02 -8.55
CA GLU A 70 -6.32 14.75 -8.40
C GLU A 70 -5.37 13.59 -8.11
N LEU A 71 -4.24 13.52 -8.84
CA LEU A 71 -3.25 12.46 -8.64
C LEU A 71 -2.54 12.56 -7.28
N SER A 72 -2.46 13.76 -6.71
CA SER A 72 -1.85 13.99 -5.39
C SER A 72 -2.81 13.73 -4.23
N ASP A 73 -4.13 13.72 -4.47
CA ASP A 73 -5.17 13.53 -3.46
C ASP A 73 -5.41 12.04 -3.14
N ILE A 74 -4.32 11.36 -2.76
CA ILE A 74 -4.31 9.91 -2.53
C ILE A 74 -4.89 9.59 -1.16
N THR A 75 -5.98 8.82 -1.13
CA THR A 75 -6.54 8.26 0.10
C THR A 75 -6.01 6.85 0.33
N VAL A 76 -5.30 6.65 1.45
CA VAL A 76 -4.78 5.32 1.83
C VAL A 76 -5.97 4.46 2.29
N SER A 77 -6.10 3.26 1.73
CA SER A 77 -7.16 2.32 2.10
C SER A 77 -6.64 0.89 2.10
N ASN A 78 -7.08 0.12 3.10
CA ASN A 78 -6.81 -1.32 3.23
C ASN A 78 -7.95 -2.19 2.68
N GLU A 79 -8.89 -1.60 1.95
CA GLU A 79 -10.04 -2.33 1.39
C GLU A 79 -9.61 -3.36 0.34
N ARG A 80 -10.38 -4.45 0.26
CA ARG A 80 -10.19 -5.47 -0.76
C ARG A 80 -10.61 -4.90 -2.12
N LYS A 81 -9.66 -4.83 -3.05
CA LYS A 81 -9.85 -4.27 -4.38
C LYS A 81 -10.87 -5.08 -5.18
N ASN A 82 -11.80 -4.40 -5.83
CA ASN A 82 -12.57 -4.94 -6.94
C ASN A 82 -12.32 -4.02 -8.13
N THR A 83 -11.34 -4.33 -8.96
CA THR A 83 -10.93 -3.49 -10.09
C THR A 83 -11.48 -4.04 -11.40
N ILE A 84 -11.83 -3.15 -12.32
CA ILE A 84 -12.04 -3.46 -13.74
C ILE A 84 -10.68 -3.33 -14.44
N ASP A 85 -10.36 -4.23 -15.38
CA ASP A 85 -9.14 -4.22 -16.21
C ASP A 85 -9.12 -3.03 -17.19
N LYS A 86 -9.07 -1.82 -16.62
CA LYS A 86 -8.74 -0.59 -17.33
C LYS A 86 -7.54 0.00 -16.63
N ASP A 87 -6.37 -0.39 -17.13
CA ASP A 87 -5.09 0.14 -16.67
C ASP A 87 -4.83 1.48 -17.38
N ILE A 88 -5.01 2.58 -16.66
CA ILE A 88 -4.50 3.88 -17.11
C ILE A 88 -3.04 3.97 -16.65
N TYR A 89 -2.16 4.31 -17.59
CA TYR A 89 -0.72 4.39 -17.37
C TYR A 89 -0.28 5.85 -17.34
N LEU A 90 0.45 6.23 -16.30
CA LEU A 90 1.03 7.56 -16.14
C LEU A 90 2.54 7.43 -15.98
N ILE A 91 3.31 8.20 -16.73
CA ILE A 91 4.77 8.25 -16.62
C ILE A 91 5.16 9.58 -16.00
N LEU A 92 5.91 9.52 -14.90
CA LEU A 92 6.48 10.66 -14.20
C LEU A 92 7.91 10.91 -14.71
N LEU A 93 8.12 12.05 -15.37
CA LEU A 93 9.43 12.50 -15.83
C LEU A 93 10.07 13.49 -14.86
N PRO A 94 11.41 13.51 -14.69
CA PRO A 94 12.42 12.77 -15.49
C PRO A 94 12.75 11.36 -14.97
N GLU A 95 12.28 10.99 -13.78
CA GLU A 95 12.63 9.73 -13.11
C GLU A 95 12.12 8.46 -13.85
N LYS A 96 11.23 8.63 -14.84
CA LYS A 96 10.58 7.57 -15.63
C LYS A 96 9.80 6.57 -14.77
N ASP A 97 9.35 7.04 -13.61
CA ASP A 97 8.50 6.29 -12.72
C ASP A 97 7.12 6.07 -13.35
N THR A 98 6.55 4.88 -13.18
CA THR A 98 5.25 4.53 -13.76
C THR A 98 4.20 4.32 -12.68
N ILE A 99 3.04 4.96 -12.85
CA ILE A 99 1.86 4.76 -12.02
C ILE A 99 0.80 4.05 -12.86
N TYR A 100 0.16 3.04 -12.29
CA TYR A 100 -1.00 2.37 -12.83
C TYR A 100 -2.23 2.78 -12.02
N LEU A 101 -3.31 3.13 -12.73
CA LEU A 101 -4.61 3.40 -12.13
C LEU A 101 -5.61 2.36 -12.64
N ASN A 102 -6.30 1.71 -11.70
CA ASN A 102 -7.33 0.72 -12.02
C ASN A 102 -8.68 1.22 -11.49
N GLN A 103 -9.66 1.33 -12.37
CA GLN A 103 -11.00 1.79 -11.98
C GLN A 103 -11.67 0.78 -11.04
N ASP A 104 -12.28 1.26 -9.96
CA ASP A 104 -13.09 0.42 -9.06
C ASP A 104 -14.36 -0.05 -9.79
N SER A 105 -14.74 -1.30 -9.60
CA SER A 105 -15.90 -1.89 -10.27
C SER A 105 -17.23 -1.41 -9.70
N ARG A 106 -17.23 -0.93 -8.45
CA ARG A 106 -18.42 -0.44 -7.75
C ARG A 106 -18.58 1.08 -7.87
N ASP A 107 -17.47 1.79 -8.07
CA ASP A 107 -17.47 3.25 -8.19
C ASP A 107 -16.61 3.70 -9.38
N ARG A 108 -17.26 4.23 -10.42
CA ARG A 108 -16.60 4.69 -11.63
C ARG A 108 -15.68 5.89 -11.40
N ASN A 109 -15.85 6.63 -10.31
CA ASN A 109 -15.00 7.78 -9.99
C ASN A 109 -13.82 7.39 -9.10
N LYS A 110 -13.80 6.17 -8.55
CA LYS A 110 -12.71 5.69 -7.70
C LYS A 110 -11.67 4.94 -8.54
N PHE A 111 -10.41 5.35 -8.42
CA PHE A 111 -9.29 4.72 -9.12
C PHE A 111 -8.22 4.30 -8.13
N TRP A 112 -7.89 3.02 -8.13
CA TRP A 112 -6.85 2.42 -7.30
C TRP A 112 -5.47 2.70 -7.87
N ILE A 113 -4.54 3.16 -7.03
CA ILE A 113 -3.19 3.52 -7.44
C ILE A 113 -2.20 2.41 -7.13
N HIS A 114 -1.40 2.07 -8.14
CA HIS A 114 -0.27 1.16 -8.04
C HIS A 114 0.98 1.84 -8.57
N TYR A 115 2.08 1.80 -7.81
CA TYR A 115 3.34 2.42 -8.20
C TYR A 115 4.34 1.35 -8.61
N LYS A 116 4.81 1.39 -9.86
CA LYS A 116 5.67 0.35 -10.45
C LYS A 116 6.99 0.16 -9.71
N LYS A 117 7.58 1.22 -9.17
CA LYS A 117 8.81 1.15 -8.36
C LYS A 117 8.71 0.13 -7.22
N TYR A 118 7.50 -0.11 -6.73
CA TYR A 118 7.17 -1.12 -5.72
C TYR A 118 6.22 -2.18 -6.31
N GLU A 119 6.53 -2.74 -7.48
CA GLU A 119 5.71 -3.75 -8.15
C GLU A 119 5.48 -5.02 -7.31
N ILE A 120 6.39 -5.33 -6.38
CA ILE A 120 6.20 -6.41 -5.39
C ILE A 120 4.93 -6.16 -4.54
N LEU A 121 4.57 -4.90 -4.30
CA LEU A 121 3.33 -4.51 -3.64
C LEU A 121 2.11 -4.60 -4.57
N LYS A 122 2.27 -4.59 -5.90
CA LYS A 122 1.14 -4.64 -6.87
C LYS A 122 0.21 -5.84 -6.62
N ASN A 123 0.80 -6.99 -6.28
CA ASN A 123 0.08 -8.23 -5.98
C ASN A 123 -0.50 -8.30 -4.56
N THR A 124 -0.09 -7.40 -3.65
CA THR A 124 -0.45 -7.47 -2.23
C THR A 124 -1.26 -6.28 -1.71
N ALA A 125 -1.05 -5.06 -2.23
CA ALA A 125 -1.78 -3.85 -1.82
C ALA A 125 -1.69 -2.71 -2.85
N SER A 126 -2.72 -1.86 -2.94
CA SER A 126 -2.63 -0.57 -3.62
C SER A 126 -2.05 0.41 -2.62
N ILE A 127 -1.41 1.48 -3.08
CA ILE A 127 -0.96 2.54 -2.16
C ILE A 127 -2.19 3.28 -1.59
N GLY A 128 -3.26 3.33 -2.37
CA GLY A 128 -4.52 3.96 -2.02
C GLY A 128 -5.41 4.08 -3.24
N TYR A 129 -6.39 4.97 -3.16
CA TYR A 129 -7.23 5.36 -4.29
C TYR A 129 -7.27 6.89 -4.43
N ILE A 130 -7.64 7.35 -5.61
CA ILE A 130 -8.03 8.73 -5.90
C ILE A 130 -9.48 8.76 -6.35
N MET A 131 -10.12 9.90 -6.13
CA MET A 131 -11.46 10.19 -6.63
C MET A 131 -11.34 11.15 -7.81
N LYS A 132 -11.92 10.79 -8.94
CA LYS A 132 -12.09 11.66 -10.10
C LYS A 132 -13.22 12.65 -9.80
N LYS A 133 -12.94 13.95 -9.93
CA LYS A 133 -13.92 15.02 -9.69
C LYS A 133 -14.53 15.52 -10.99
#